data_AF-A0A9P6AIV1-F1
#
_entry.id   AF-A0A9P6AIV1-F1
#
_cell.length_a   1.000
_cell.length_b   1.000
_cell.length_c   1.000
_cell.angle_alpha   90.00
_cell.angle_beta   90.00
_cell.angle_gamma   90.00
#
_symmetry.space_group_name_H-M   'P 1'
#
loop_
_entity.id
_entity.type
_entity.pdbx_description
1 polymer ?
#
loop_
_entity_poly.entity_id
_entity_poly.type
_entity_poly.pdbx_seq_one_letter_code
_entity_poly.pdbx_strand_id
1 'polypeptide(L)'
;CSCNCCGVLKQVTAVYMDHLEYIKLQICPCAPAPLQLVQRGLFPCSPVYPALAVSLEMLEFVSTLFLHLAPNETAWSDALTTFLARQGHVFEAQDSLCQRFTSALGQFQILVRVVNAEVDKQIIIARHEI
;
A
#
# COMPACT_ATOMS: atom_id res chain seq x y z
N CYS A 1 -15.01 2.48 -14.10
CA CYS A 1 -14.49 3.27 -15.24
C CYS A 1 -15.62 3.53 -16.23
N SER A 2 -15.93 4.80 -16.51
CA SER A 2 -16.90 5.24 -17.53
C SER A 2 -16.25 5.59 -18.87
N CYS A 3 -14.94 5.33 -19.01
CA CYS A 3 -14.17 5.55 -20.22
C CYS A 3 -14.30 4.36 -21.19
N ASN A 4 -14.45 4.64 -22.48
CA ASN A 4 -14.58 3.62 -23.54
C ASN A 4 -13.23 2.96 -23.93
N CYS A 5 -12.29 2.88 -22.98
CA CYS A 5 -10.94 2.37 -23.19
C CYS A 5 -10.91 0.86 -22.90
N CYS A 6 -10.28 0.04 -23.77
CA CYS A 6 -9.99 -1.36 -23.47
C CYS A 6 -9.02 -1.45 -22.28
N GLY A 7 -9.56 -1.66 -21.09
CA GLY A 7 -8.78 -1.88 -19.88
C GLY A 7 -8.29 -3.33 -19.78
N VAL A 8 -7.18 -3.53 -19.07
CA VAL A 8 -6.68 -4.85 -18.70
C VAL A 8 -7.26 -5.23 -17.34
N LEU A 9 -7.91 -6.40 -17.28
CA LEU A 9 -8.41 -6.94 -16.02
C LEU A 9 -7.23 -7.57 -15.26
N LYS A 10 -6.99 -7.11 -14.03
CA LYS A 10 -5.91 -7.59 -13.17
C LYS A 10 -6.45 -7.99 -11.81
N GLN A 11 -6.03 -9.16 -11.32
CA GLN A 11 -6.30 -9.59 -9.95
C GLN A 11 -5.14 -9.20 -9.05
N VAL A 12 -5.45 -8.62 -7.89
CA VAL A 12 -4.50 -8.18 -6.87
C VAL A 12 -4.92 -8.79 -5.54
N THR A 13 -3.96 -9.34 -4.79
CA THR A 13 -4.20 -9.79 -3.41
C THR A 13 -4.15 -8.57 -2.48
N ALA A 14 -5.26 -8.27 -1.82
CA ALA A 14 -5.35 -7.25 -0.79
C ALA A 14 -5.07 -7.86 0.59
N VAL A 15 -4.20 -7.19 1.35
CA VAL A 15 -3.82 -7.57 2.71
C VAL A 15 -4.39 -6.57 3.68
N TYR A 16 -5.35 -7.02 4.50
CA TYR A 16 -5.91 -6.26 5.62
C TYR A 16 -5.30 -6.79 6.92
N MET A 17 -5.64 -6.14 8.04
CA MET A 17 -5.14 -6.53 9.36
C MET A 17 -5.64 -7.91 9.81
N ASP A 18 -6.86 -8.25 9.43
CA ASP A 18 -7.63 -9.39 9.95
C ASP A 18 -7.93 -10.45 8.89
N HIS A 19 -7.74 -10.14 7.60
CA HIS A 19 -8.04 -11.06 6.50
C HIS A 19 -7.31 -10.70 5.20
N LEU A 20 -7.41 -11.61 4.22
CA LEU A 20 -6.96 -11.41 2.84
C LEU A 20 -8.14 -11.44 1.88
N GLU A 21 -8.09 -10.63 0.83
CA GLU A 21 -9.12 -10.58 -0.21
C GLU A 21 -8.49 -10.52 -1.61
N TYR A 22 -9.17 -11.08 -2.62
CA TYR A 22 -8.78 -10.93 -4.02
C TYR A 22 -9.63 -9.87 -4.70
N ILE A 23 -8.98 -8.80 -5.15
CA ILE A 23 -9.65 -7.67 -5.80
C ILE A 23 -9.36 -7.68 -7.29
N LYS A 24 -10.42 -7.50 -8.10
CA LYS A 24 -10.30 -7.34 -9.56
C LYS A 24 -10.29 -5.85 -9.91
N LEU A 25 -9.23 -5.43 -10.59
CA LEU A 25 -9.05 -4.08 -11.10
C LEU A 25 -9.21 -4.07 -12.62
N GLN A 26 -9.82 -3.01 -13.13
CA GLN A 26 -9.89 -2.71 -14.56
C GLN A 26 -8.92 -1.58 -14.86
N ILE A 27 -7.70 -1.92 -15.26
CA ILE A 27 -6.61 -0.95 -15.42
C ILE A 27 -6.70 -0.31 -16.80
N CYS A 28 -6.80 1.01 -16.85
CA CYS A 28 -6.70 1.80 -18.08
C CYS A 28 -5.78 3.01 -17.85
N PRO A 29 -5.27 3.67 -18.90
CA PRO A 29 -4.49 4.91 -18.76
C PRO A 29 -5.21 6.00 -17.95
N CYS A 30 -6.53 6.02 -18.05
CA CYS A 30 -7.46 6.89 -17.34
C CYS A 30 -7.66 6.57 -15.85
N ALA A 31 -7.40 5.32 -15.45
CA ALA A 31 -7.62 4.82 -14.11
C ALA A 31 -6.48 3.85 -13.79
N PRO A 32 -5.29 4.38 -13.44
CA PRO A 32 -4.14 3.54 -13.17
C PRO A 32 -4.37 2.73 -11.89
N ALA A 33 -3.73 1.56 -11.79
CA ALA A 33 -3.91 0.64 -10.66
C ALA A 33 -3.65 1.29 -9.29
N PRO A 34 -2.59 2.10 -9.09
CA PRO A 34 -2.35 2.76 -7.81
C PRO A 34 -3.50 3.67 -7.39
N LEU A 35 -4.06 4.46 -8.31
CA LEU A 35 -5.17 5.36 -8.00
C LEU A 35 -6.42 4.59 -7.56
N GLN A 36 -6.73 3.51 -8.27
CA GLN A 36 -7.86 2.64 -7.95
C GLN A 36 -7.72 1.89 -6.62
N LEU A 37 -6.49 1.55 -6.24
CA LEU A 37 -6.21 0.90 -4.96
C LEU A 37 -6.31 1.90 -3.81
N VAL A 38 -5.71 3.08 -3.96
CA VAL A 38 -5.74 4.13 -2.93
C VAL A 38 -7.17 4.59 -2.64
N GLN A 39 -8.00 4.71 -3.67
CA GLN A 39 -9.44 5.00 -3.51
C GLN A 39 -10.20 3.92 -2.72
N ARG A 40 -9.68 2.69 -2.67
CA ARG A 40 -10.21 1.57 -1.88
C ARG A 40 -9.52 1.41 -0.52
N GLY A 41 -8.69 2.37 -0.11
CA GLY A 41 -7.95 2.28 1.15
C GLY A 41 -6.77 1.31 1.11
N LEU A 42 -6.28 0.96 -0.08
CA LEU A 42 -5.17 0.02 -0.28
C LEU A 42 -4.00 0.69 -0.98
N PHE A 43 -2.79 0.24 -0.68
CA PHE A 43 -1.58 0.73 -1.30
C PHE A 43 -0.83 -0.40 -2.02
N PRO A 44 -0.48 -0.23 -3.30
CA PRO A 44 0.20 -1.28 -4.06
C PRO A 44 1.62 -1.54 -3.57
N CYS A 45 2.09 -2.79 -3.66
CA CYS A 45 3.49 -3.13 -3.46
C CYS A 45 4.41 -2.72 -4.62
N SER A 46 3.83 -2.41 -5.78
CA SER A 46 4.53 -1.97 -6.99
C SER A 46 3.64 -1.00 -7.78
N PRO A 47 4.20 0.11 -8.31
CA PRO A 47 3.41 1.16 -8.94
C PRO A 47 3.03 0.77 -10.38
N VAL A 48 3.79 -0.12 -11.01
CA VAL A 48 3.61 -0.52 -12.41
C VAL A 48 2.77 -1.79 -12.52
N TYR A 49 3.06 -2.81 -11.70
CA TYR A 49 2.35 -4.09 -11.74
C TYR A 49 2.12 -4.62 -10.32
N PRO A 50 1.08 -4.13 -9.62
CA PRO A 50 0.76 -4.63 -8.29
C PRO A 50 0.22 -6.05 -8.38
N ALA A 51 0.94 -7.00 -7.79
CA ALA A 51 0.42 -8.33 -7.49
C ALA A 51 -0.22 -8.38 -6.10
N LEU A 52 0.21 -7.47 -5.21
CA LEU A 52 -0.24 -7.36 -3.85
C LEU A 52 -0.48 -5.88 -3.51
N ALA A 53 -1.48 -5.64 -2.67
CA ALA A 53 -1.75 -4.33 -2.08
C ALA A 53 -2.03 -4.49 -0.59
N VAL A 54 -1.60 -3.53 0.22
CA VAL A 54 -1.72 -3.54 1.68
C VAL A 54 -2.65 -2.43 2.12
N SER A 55 -3.50 -2.65 3.12
CA SER A 55 -4.36 -1.59 3.66
C SER A 55 -3.57 -0.39 4.17
N LEU A 56 -4.08 0.81 3.91
CA LEU A 56 -3.46 2.06 4.38
C LEU A 56 -3.41 2.11 5.90
N GLU A 57 -4.46 1.64 6.59
CA GLU A 57 -4.51 1.52 8.04
C GLU A 57 -3.33 0.68 8.58
N MET A 58 -3.04 -0.44 7.93
CA MET A 58 -1.92 -1.29 8.30
C MET A 58 -0.58 -0.61 8.06
N LEU A 59 -0.42 0.07 6.93
CA LEU A 59 0.81 0.79 6.64
C LEU A 59 1.04 1.97 7.60
N GLU A 60 -0.02 2.66 7.99
CA GLU A 60 0.03 3.74 8.98
C GLU A 60 0.38 3.21 10.38
N PHE A 61 -0.27 2.12 10.80
CA PHE A 61 0.05 1.44 12.06
C PHE A 61 1.53 1.04 12.11
N VAL A 62 2.04 0.40 11.05
CA VAL A 62 3.44 -0.07 11.02
C VAL A 62 4.43 1.07 10.90
N SER A 63 4.09 2.11 10.13
CA SER A 63 4.90 3.34 10.08
C SER A 63 5.03 3.96 11.47
N THR A 64 3.92 4.01 12.22
CA THR A 64 3.90 4.50 13.60
C THR A 64 4.68 3.57 14.52
N LEU A 65 4.54 2.25 14.35
CA LEU A 65 5.23 1.23 15.13
C LEU A 65 6.75 1.38 15.00
N PHE A 66 7.27 1.58 13.78
CA PHE A 66 8.70 1.76 13.52
C PHE A 66 9.29 3.06 14.06
N LEU A 67 8.47 4.08 14.36
CA LEU A 67 8.94 5.25 15.10
C LEU A 67 9.18 4.95 16.59
N HIS A 68 8.55 3.90 17.13
CA HIS A 68 8.55 3.56 18.55
C HIS A 68 9.29 2.25 18.88
N LEU A 69 9.65 1.45 17.89
CA LEU A 69 10.41 0.20 18.04
C LEU A 69 11.73 0.24 17.26
N ALA A 70 12.74 -0.44 17.78
CA ALA A 70 14.00 -0.64 17.04
C ALA A 70 13.71 -1.31 15.69
N PRO A 71 14.37 -0.89 14.59
CA PRO A 71 14.00 -1.29 13.23
C PRO A 71 14.27 -2.78 13.03
N ASN A 72 13.22 -3.58 13.16
CA ASN A 72 13.24 -5.01 12.90
C ASN A 72 12.13 -5.37 11.90
N GLU A 73 12.23 -4.83 10.68
CA GLU A 73 11.28 -5.10 9.58
C GLU A 73 10.98 -6.60 9.41
N THR A 74 11.99 -7.45 9.64
CA THR A 74 11.88 -8.91 9.62
C THR A 74 11.07 -9.48 10.78
N ALA A 75 11.27 -9.02 12.01
CA ALA A 75 10.53 -9.56 13.16
C ALA A 75 9.03 -9.24 13.08
N TRP A 76 8.70 -8.07 12.54
CA TRP A 76 7.31 -7.69 12.33
C TRP A 76 6.66 -8.48 11.19
N SER A 77 7.34 -8.64 10.04
CA SER A 77 6.80 -9.42 8.92
C SER A 77 6.64 -10.91 9.26
N ASP A 78 7.53 -11.45 10.09
CA ASP A 78 7.44 -12.79 10.66
C ASP A 78 6.23 -12.93 11.59
N ALA A 79 6.00 -11.94 12.46
CA ALA A 79 4.84 -11.92 13.34
C ALA A 79 3.53 -11.85 12.55
N LEU A 80 3.48 -11.02 11.50
CA LEU A 80 2.32 -10.92 10.62
C LEU A 80 2.08 -12.22 9.84
N THR A 81 3.13 -12.80 9.26
CA THR A 81 3.03 -14.06 8.52
C THR A 81 2.52 -15.17 9.44
N THR A 82 3.04 -15.23 10.69
CA THR A 82 2.60 -16.18 11.71
C THR A 82 1.14 -15.95 12.11
N PHE A 83 0.72 -14.69 12.26
CA PHE A 83 -0.67 -14.35 12.57
C PHE A 83 -1.63 -14.78 11.45
N LEU A 84 -1.30 -14.45 10.19
CA LEU A 84 -2.10 -14.82 9.02
C LEU A 84 -2.13 -16.33 8.78
N ALA A 85 -1.00 -17.01 9.02
CA ALA A 85 -0.93 -18.48 8.94
C ALA A 85 -1.87 -19.15 9.96
N ARG A 86 -1.98 -18.61 11.18
CA ARG A 86 -2.94 -19.09 12.19
C ARG A 86 -4.40 -18.92 11.77
N GLN A 87 -4.69 -17.96 10.89
CA GLN A 87 -6.02 -17.75 10.31
C GLN A 87 -6.28 -18.58 9.04
N GLY A 88 -5.35 -19.46 8.66
CA GLY A 88 -5.49 -20.34 7.49
C GLY A 88 -4.93 -19.75 6.19
N HIS A 89 -4.27 -18.59 6.24
CA HIS A 89 -3.65 -17.96 5.09
C HIS A 89 -2.15 -18.26 5.05
N VAL A 90 -1.75 -19.26 4.26
CA VAL A 90 -0.33 -19.66 4.11
C VAL A 90 0.29 -18.95 2.91
N PHE A 91 1.38 -18.24 3.13
CA PHE A 91 2.24 -17.72 2.06
C PHE A 91 3.40 -18.69 1.83
N GLU A 92 3.57 -19.19 0.60
CA GLU A 92 4.59 -20.20 0.26
C GLU A 92 6.04 -19.71 0.39
N ALA A 93 6.26 -18.41 0.55
CA ALA A 93 7.57 -17.84 0.82
C ALA A 93 7.45 -16.66 1.79
N GLN A 94 7.96 -16.84 3.02
CA GLN A 94 8.09 -15.80 4.05
C GLN A 94 8.81 -14.55 3.50
N ASP A 95 9.82 -14.77 2.65
CA ASP A 95 10.54 -13.71 1.93
C ASP A 95 9.65 -12.88 1.00
N SER A 96 8.61 -13.48 0.40
CA SER A 96 7.76 -12.78 -0.58
C SER A 96 6.83 -11.77 0.08
N LEU A 97 6.29 -12.07 1.27
CA LEU A 97 5.42 -11.15 1.99
C LEU A 97 6.23 -10.02 2.59
N CYS A 98 7.34 -10.33 3.27
CA CYS A 98 8.23 -9.34 3.85
C CYS A 98 8.73 -8.37 2.76
N GLN A 99 9.25 -8.88 1.65
CA GLN A 99 9.77 -8.04 0.58
C GLN A 99 8.68 -7.16 -0.06
N ARG A 100 7.49 -7.72 -0.32
CA ARG A 100 6.37 -6.96 -0.91
C ARG A 100 5.83 -5.91 0.07
N PHE A 101 5.79 -6.23 1.36
CA PHE A 101 5.38 -5.30 2.39
C PHE A 101 6.38 -4.17 2.55
N THR A 102 7.68 -4.46 2.69
CA THR A 102 8.73 -3.43 2.75
C THR A 102 8.70 -2.54 1.51
N SER A 103 8.44 -3.12 0.34
CA SER A 103 8.26 -2.34 -0.90
C SER A 103 7.05 -1.41 -0.81
N ALA A 104 5.89 -1.92 -0.39
CA ALA A 104 4.67 -1.12 -0.22
C ALA A 104 4.88 0.03 0.79
N LEU A 105 5.51 -0.28 1.93
CA LEU A 105 5.82 0.68 2.97
C LEU A 105 6.78 1.77 2.48
N GLY A 106 7.86 1.40 1.80
CA GLY A 106 8.80 2.37 1.24
C GLY A 106 8.13 3.31 0.24
N GLN A 107 7.25 2.78 -0.62
CA GLN A 107 6.50 3.61 -1.55
C GLN A 107 5.46 4.50 -0.87
N PHE A 108 4.80 4.00 0.17
CA PHE A 108 3.88 4.77 0.99
C PHE A 108 4.59 5.94 1.68
N GLN A 109 5.76 5.70 2.27
CA GLN A 109 6.57 6.74 2.90
C GLN A 109 7.02 7.82 1.90
N ILE A 110 7.41 7.42 0.68
CA ILE A 110 7.73 8.38 -0.39
C ILE A 110 6.50 9.25 -0.70
N LEU A 111 5.31 8.63 -0.86
CA LEU A 111 4.08 9.36 -1.14
C LEU A 111 3.77 10.36 -0.02
N VAL A 112 3.81 9.93 1.24
CA VAL A 112 3.56 10.80 2.41
C VAL A 112 4.51 11.99 2.40
N ARG A 113 5.81 11.79 2.12
CA ARG A 113 6.79 12.88 2.01
C ARG A 113 6.45 13.87 0.90
N VAL A 114 6.05 13.36 -0.27
CA VAL A 114 5.67 14.21 -1.42
C VAL A 114 4.41 15.02 -1.11
N VAL A 115 3.40 14.39 -0.51
CA VAL A 115 2.16 15.05 -0.11
C VAL A 115 2.43 16.14 0.93
N ASN A 116 3.21 15.84 1.96
CA ASN A 116 3.58 16.83 3.00
C ASN A 116 4.33 18.02 2.39
N ALA A 117 5.30 17.77 1.51
CA ALA A 117 6.03 18.84 0.83
C ALA A 117 5.12 19.72 -0.05
N GLU A 118 4.08 19.14 -0.67
CA GLU A 118 3.11 19.92 -1.44
C GLU A 118 2.18 20.75 -0.55
N VAL A 119 1.70 20.17 0.55
CA VAL A 119 0.92 20.88 1.57
C VAL A 119 1.70 22.07 2.12
N ASP A 120 2.98 21.89 2.45
CA ASP A 120 3.85 22.96 2.95
C ASP A 120 4.00 24.10 1.95
N LYS A 121 4.14 23.79 0.65
CA LYS A 121 4.18 24.82 -0.40
C LYS A 121 2.88 25.61 -0.47
N GLN A 122 1.72 24.93 -0.44
CA GLN A 122 0.41 25.59 -0.49
C GLN A 122 0.22 26.51 0.73
N ILE A 123 0.69 26.09 1.92
CA ILE A 123 0.67 26.92 3.13
C ILE A 123 1.55 28.17 2.95
N ILE A 124 2.75 28.03 2.35
CA ILE A 124 3.64 29.16 2.12
C ILE A 124 3.03 30.16 1.12
N ILE A 125 2.39 29.67 0.05
CA ILE A 125 1.69 30.49 -0.95
C ILE A 125 0.54 31.26 -0.29
N ALA A 126 -0.33 30.56 0.45
CA ALA A 126 -1.46 31.16 1.14
C ALA A 126 -1.03 32.22 2.19
N ARG A 127 0.16 32.08 2.77
CA ARG A 127 0.75 33.08 3.68
C ARG A 127 1.33 34.31 2.99
N HIS A 128 1.68 34.23 1.70
CA HIS A 128 2.21 35.36 0.92
C HIS A 128 1.10 36.17 0.21
N GLU A 129 -0.12 35.63 0.10
CA GLU A 129 -1.28 36.32 -0.50
C GLU A 129 -2.08 37.16 0.50
N ILE A 130 -1.70 37.17 1.78
CA ILE A 130 -2.28 37.99 2.88
C ILE A 130 -1.30 39.09 3.26
#